data_AF-A0A371JEU4-F1
#
_entry.id   AF-A0A371JEU4-F1
#
_cell.length_a   1.000
_cell.length_b   1.000
_cell.length_c   1.000
_cell.angle_alpha   90.00
_cell.angle_beta   90.00
_cell.angle_gamma   90.00
#
_symmetry.space_group_name_H-M   'P 1'
#
loop_
_entity.id
_entity.type
_entity.pdbx_description
1 polymer ?
#
loop_
_entity_poly.entity_id
_entity_poly.type
_entity_poly.pdbx_seq_one_letter_code
_entity_poly.pdbx_strand_id
1 'polypeptide(L)'
;MLCALLLTGCGKVDLSNEKQTSSSEVQIDSGSEEIDLTQEDVTQAVSEETNDLHENTTSLENQTNDDSQIKQETQESEKETVAKKYNLPEGFVYVDDVIPSAELEIRYYTDYNFVGEKIDGYIAPLAILTSEAANALKAAANRLAEDGYHIKIYDAYRPQKAVDCFVRWAQTDDASTKETFYPAMEKSILFQDGYISKKSRHSRGSTIDLTILDENDNEIDMGGYFDLLDTISNYDTNQITESQHNNRQYLRNIMDEAGFDSIRTEWWHFQLRNEPYPDTYFDFDIE
;
A
#
# COMPACT_ATOMS: atom_id res chain seq x y z
N MET A 1 -14.67 36.06 -47.12
CA MET A 1 -14.09 35.03 -48.01
C MET A 1 -14.69 33.70 -47.59
N LEU A 2 -15.64 33.17 -48.37
CA LEU A 2 -16.27 31.86 -48.09
C LEU A 2 -15.29 30.76 -48.48
N CYS A 3 -15.25 29.67 -47.70
CA CYS A 3 -15.41 28.33 -48.28
C CYS A 3 -15.85 27.33 -47.21
N ALA A 4 -17.08 26.86 -47.33
CA ALA A 4 -17.55 25.61 -46.73
C ALA A 4 -17.80 24.60 -47.87
N LEU A 5 -18.07 23.35 -47.49
CA LEU A 5 -18.39 22.14 -48.26
C LEU A 5 -17.29 21.06 -48.24
N LEU A 6 -17.61 19.76 -48.15
CA LEU A 6 -18.75 19.00 -47.57
C LEU A 6 -18.44 17.49 -47.83
N LEU A 7 -18.71 16.59 -46.88
CA LEU A 7 -19.09 15.17 -47.11
C LEU A 7 -18.02 14.26 -47.79
N THR A 8 -17.99 12.91 -47.73
CA THR A 8 -18.72 11.84 -47.00
C THR A 8 -17.91 10.54 -47.22
N GLY A 9 -18.11 9.48 -46.42
CA GLY A 9 -17.86 8.11 -46.94
C GLY A 9 -17.55 7.03 -45.91
N CYS A 10 -18.55 6.21 -45.61
CA CYS A 10 -18.46 4.98 -44.81
C CYS A 10 -17.38 3.98 -45.25
N GLY A 11 -16.91 3.17 -44.30
CA GLY A 11 -16.17 1.94 -44.55
C GLY A 11 -16.19 0.98 -43.35
N LYS A 12 -17.28 0.24 -43.16
CA LYS A 12 -17.25 -0.99 -42.33
C LYS A 12 -16.40 -2.04 -43.05
N VAL A 13 -15.59 -2.79 -42.32
CA VAL A 13 -15.04 -4.07 -42.78
C VAL A 13 -15.65 -5.17 -41.92
N ASP A 14 -16.23 -6.15 -42.58
CA ASP A 14 -16.94 -7.27 -41.96
C ASP A 14 -16.07 -8.54 -42.00
N LEU A 15 -16.36 -9.49 -41.11
CA LEU A 15 -15.64 -10.76 -40.98
C LEU A 15 -16.19 -11.82 -41.97
N SER A 16 -15.33 -12.59 -42.66
CA SER A 16 -15.58 -14.01 -43.00
C SER A 16 -14.47 -14.70 -43.83
N ASN A 17 -14.33 -16.01 -43.59
CA ASN A 17 -13.85 -17.09 -44.48
C ASN A 17 -12.35 -17.13 -44.92
N GLU A 18 -11.71 -18.30 -45.11
CA GLU A 18 -12.09 -19.71 -44.83
C GLU A 18 -10.86 -20.67 -44.75
N LYS A 19 -10.98 -21.72 -43.90
CA LYS A 19 -10.58 -23.15 -44.04
C LYS A 19 -9.22 -23.64 -44.63
N GLN A 20 -8.64 -24.60 -43.87
CA GLN A 20 -8.06 -25.92 -44.28
C GLN A 20 -6.82 -25.95 -45.19
N THR A 21 -5.90 -26.93 -45.17
CA THR A 21 -5.71 -28.21 -44.41
C THR A 21 -4.22 -28.60 -44.49
N SER A 22 -3.70 -29.42 -43.57
CA SER A 22 -3.22 -30.80 -43.86
C SER A 22 -2.33 -31.36 -42.74
N SER A 23 -2.48 -32.66 -42.46
CA SER A 23 -1.74 -33.42 -41.44
C SER A 23 -0.34 -33.90 -41.89
N SER A 24 0.49 -34.29 -40.92
CA SER A 24 1.40 -35.43 -41.03
C SER A 24 1.65 -36.07 -39.66
N GLU A 25 1.18 -37.30 -39.47
CA GLU A 25 1.46 -38.12 -38.29
C GLU A 25 2.77 -38.92 -38.45
N VAL A 26 3.44 -39.23 -37.33
CA VAL A 26 4.32 -40.41 -37.21
C VAL A 26 4.12 -41.01 -35.81
N GLN A 27 3.67 -42.27 -35.75
CA GLN A 27 3.62 -43.09 -34.53
C GLN A 27 4.97 -43.80 -34.29
N ILE A 28 5.35 -44.07 -33.03
CA ILE A 28 5.95 -45.36 -32.61
C ILE A 28 5.51 -45.71 -31.17
N ASP A 29 5.24 -47.00 -30.94
CA ASP A 29 4.87 -47.69 -29.68
C ASP A 29 6.13 -47.91 -28.77
N SER A 30 6.11 -48.36 -27.50
CA SER A 30 5.07 -48.98 -26.64
C SER A 30 5.46 -48.83 -25.14
N GLY A 31 4.54 -49.09 -24.20
CA GLY A 31 4.87 -49.21 -22.77
C GLY A 31 3.66 -49.26 -21.82
N SER A 32 3.18 -50.46 -21.52
CA SER A 32 1.96 -50.72 -20.73
C SER A 32 2.18 -50.83 -19.22
N GLU A 33 1.25 -50.29 -18.42
CA GLU A 33 0.82 -50.91 -17.15
C GLU A 33 -0.62 -50.44 -16.82
N GLU A 34 -1.57 -51.38 -16.73
CA GLU A 34 -2.96 -51.12 -16.33
C GLU A 34 -3.15 -51.36 -14.83
N ILE A 35 -3.92 -50.50 -14.18
CA ILE A 35 -4.61 -50.80 -12.92
C ILE A 35 -6.05 -50.27 -13.00
N ASP A 36 -6.98 -51.20 -13.15
CA ASP A 36 -8.43 -50.98 -13.19
C ASP A 36 -9.04 -51.21 -11.81
N LEU A 37 -9.72 -50.20 -11.26
CA LEU A 37 -10.72 -50.34 -10.20
C LEU A 37 -11.78 -49.24 -10.34
N THR A 38 -13.04 -49.63 -10.48
CA THR A 38 -14.19 -48.73 -10.71
C THR A 38 -14.78 -48.15 -9.43
N GLN A 39 -15.51 -47.04 -9.56
CA GLN A 39 -16.30 -46.44 -8.48
C GLN A 39 -17.57 -47.26 -8.19
N GLU A 40 -17.68 -47.84 -6.99
CA GLU A 40 -18.88 -47.85 -6.14
C GLU A 40 -18.54 -48.47 -4.76
N ASP A 41 -19.42 -48.31 -3.77
CA ASP A 41 -19.36 -48.88 -2.41
C ASP A 41 -18.22 -48.45 -1.48
N VAL A 42 -18.07 -47.12 -1.32
CA VAL A 42 -17.69 -46.55 -0.01
C VAL A 42 -18.90 -46.62 0.93
N THR A 43 -19.13 -47.76 1.58
CA THR A 43 -20.05 -47.84 2.74
C THR A 43 -19.57 -48.80 3.85
N GLN A 44 -19.95 -48.43 5.08
CA GLN A 44 -20.16 -49.33 6.23
C GLN A 44 -18.94 -49.91 6.98
N ALA A 45 -18.33 -49.08 7.83
CA ALA A 45 -17.69 -49.55 9.06
C ALA A 45 -18.76 -49.80 10.15
N VAL A 46 -19.01 -51.07 10.53
CA VAL A 46 -19.88 -51.44 11.66
C VAL A 46 -19.39 -52.72 12.37
N SER A 47 -18.62 -52.52 13.43
CA SER A 47 -18.39 -53.38 14.62
C SER A 47 -17.29 -52.67 15.43
N GLU A 48 -17.41 -52.36 16.72
CA GLU A 48 -17.83 -53.24 17.82
C GLU A 48 -18.65 -52.50 18.92
N GLU A 49 -19.51 -53.28 19.59
CA GLU A 49 -20.02 -53.23 20.99
C GLU A 49 -20.10 -51.87 21.73
N THR A 50 -21.27 -51.33 22.12
CA THR A 50 -22.33 -51.80 23.05
C THR A 50 -21.94 -51.96 24.52
N ASN A 51 -22.13 -50.89 25.31
CA ASN A 51 -22.64 -50.78 26.70
C ASN A 51 -22.38 -49.31 27.13
N ASP A 52 -23.23 -48.58 27.85
CA ASP A 52 -24.27 -48.97 28.79
C ASP A 52 -25.49 -48.02 28.71
N LEU A 53 -26.65 -48.41 29.23
CA LEU A 53 -27.92 -47.65 29.14
C LEU A 53 -28.31 -47.00 30.48
N HIS A 54 -28.99 -45.86 30.38
CA HIS A 54 -29.85 -45.25 31.42
C HIS A 54 -29.18 -44.80 32.73
N GLU A 55 -28.96 -43.48 32.86
CA GLU A 55 -29.76 -42.59 33.74
C GLU A 55 -29.09 -41.21 33.86
N ASN A 56 -29.68 -40.18 33.24
CA ASN A 56 -29.94 -38.87 33.86
C ASN A 56 -30.55 -37.88 32.86
N THR A 57 -31.85 -37.64 33.01
CA THR A 57 -32.47 -36.39 32.56
C THR A 57 -32.94 -35.62 33.79
N THR A 58 -32.42 -34.40 33.95
CA THR A 58 -33.02 -33.30 34.73
C THR A 58 -32.91 -33.38 36.26
N SER A 59 -31.83 -32.81 36.81
CA SER A 59 -31.78 -31.94 38.01
C SER A 59 -30.35 -31.41 38.15
N LEU A 60 -30.06 -30.21 37.65
CA LEU A 60 -30.08 -28.94 38.40
C LEU A 60 -29.10 -28.89 39.59
N GLU A 61 -28.17 -27.93 39.49
CA GLU A 61 -27.51 -27.22 40.60
C GLU A 61 -26.56 -28.03 41.50
N ASN A 62 -25.27 -28.10 41.13
CA ASN A 62 -24.25 -27.16 41.65
C ASN A 62 -22.81 -27.51 41.22
N GLN A 63 -21.96 -26.47 41.11
CA GLN A 63 -20.49 -26.51 41.19
C GLN A 63 -19.71 -27.31 40.12
N THR A 64 -19.35 -26.62 39.04
CA THR A 64 -17.96 -26.60 38.52
C THR A 64 -17.75 -25.31 37.72
N ASN A 65 -17.46 -24.21 38.42
CA ASN A 65 -16.86 -23.03 37.81
C ASN A 65 -15.34 -23.22 37.81
N ASP A 66 -14.81 -23.74 36.71
CA ASP A 66 -13.41 -23.60 36.33
C ASP A 66 -13.31 -23.70 34.79
N ASP A 67 -12.26 -23.12 34.21
CA ASP A 67 -11.89 -23.24 32.78
C ASP A 67 -12.87 -22.67 31.69
N SER A 68 -13.30 -21.40 31.83
CA SER A 68 -13.82 -20.62 30.67
C SER A 68 -13.67 -19.09 30.77
N GLN A 69 -12.64 -18.60 31.46
CA GLN A 69 -12.28 -17.16 31.52
C GLN A 69 -10.82 -16.88 31.14
N ILE A 70 -10.38 -17.38 29.99
CA ILE A 70 -9.16 -16.92 29.31
C ILE A 70 -9.47 -16.80 27.80
N LYS A 71 -8.94 -15.75 27.15
CA LYS A 71 -9.16 -15.35 25.74
C LYS A 71 -10.38 -14.46 25.43
N GLN A 72 -10.55 -13.41 26.22
CA GLN A 72 -10.78 -12.08 25.64
C GLN A 72 -9.74 -11.11 26.22
N GLU A 73 -8.46 -11.32 25.87
CA GLU A 73 -7.46 -10.26 25.92
C GLU A 73 -7.56 -9.49 24.62
N THR A 74 -8.37 -8.43 24.64
CA THR A 74 -8.35 -7.40 23.60
C THR A 74 -6.97 -6.76 23.61
N GLN A 75 -6.22 -6.88 22.51
CA GLN A 75 -5.00 -6.07 22.33
C GLN A 75 -5.41 -4.64 22.00
N GLU A 76 -5.90 -3.92 23.01
CA GLU A 76 -6.02 -2.48 22.98
C GLU A 76 -4.60 -1.92 23.13
N SER A 77 -3.94 -1.73 22.00
CA SER A 77 -2.60 -1.15 21.90
C SER A 77 -2.64 0.28 22.45
N GLU A 78 -2.17 0.47 23.69
CA GLU A 78 -1.88 1.80 24.21
C GLU A 78 -0.83 2.46 23.30
N LYS A 79 -1.31 3.32 22.38
CA LYS A 79 -0.48 4.04 21.41
C LYS A 79 0.46 4.97 22.20
N GLU A 80 1.68 4.50 22.47
CA GLU A 80 2.64 5.19 23.34
C GLU A 80 2.87 6.62 22.84
N THR A 81 2.45 7.60 23.65
CA THR A 81 2.42 9.00 23.22
C THR A 81 3.81 9.60 23.28
N VAL A 82 4.50 9.58 22.14
CA VAL A 82 5.85 10.13 22.00
C VAL A 82 5.84 11.65 22.26
N ALA A 83 6.62 12.09 23.24
CA ALA A 83 6.69 13.49 23.63
C ALA A 83 7.47 14.33 22.60
N LYS A 84 6.74 15.08 21.78
CA LYS A 84 7.25 16.10 20.85
C LYS A 84 8.16 17.11 21.55
N LYS A 85 9.34 17.39 20.98
CA LYS A 85 10.24 18.43 21.52
C LYS A 85 9.86 19.86 21.15
N TYR A 86 9.00 20.07 20.14
CA TYR A 86 8.56 21.39 19.67
C TYR A 86 9.69 22.36 19.28
N ASN A 87 10.85 21.83 18.88
CA ASN A 87 12.00 22.60 18.39
C ASN A 87 12.01 22.67 16.84
N LEU A 88 10.85 22.92 16.25
CA LEU A 88 10.69 23.00 14.80
C LEU A 88 11.15 24.37 14.26
N PRO A 89 11.70 24.45 13.03
CA PRO A 89 11.93 25.73 12.37
C PRO A 89 10.63 26.52 12.17
N GLU A 90 10.74 27.85 12.05
CA GLU A 90 9.59 28.70 11.77
C GLU A 90 8.89 28.26 10.48
N GLY A 91 7.55 28.20 10.52
CA GLY A 91 6.72 27.70 9.43
C GLY A 91 6.42 26.20 9.47
N PHE A 92 7.06 25.40 10.32
CA PHE A 92 6.80 23.95 10.44
C PHE A 92 5.89 23.58 11.62
N VAL A 93 5.12 22.51 11.45
CA VAL A 93 4.18 21.95 12.44
C VAL A 93 4.20 20.42 12.41
N TYR A 94 3.87 19.77 13.54
CA TYR A 94 3.53 18.34 13.54
C TYR A 94 2.13 18.15 12.94
N VAL A 95 1.95 17.15 12.09
CA VAL A 95 0.71 16.97 11.31
C VAL A 95 -0.47 16.58 12.21
N ASP A 96 -0.23 15.78 13.23
CA ASP A 96 -1.24 15.31 14.19
C ASP A 96 -1.75 16.41 15.15
N ASP A 97 -0.98 17.49 15.36
CA ASP A 97 -1.50 18.70 16.04
C ASP A 97 -2.55 19.44 15.17
N VAL A 98 -2.44 19.31 13.84
CA VAL A 98 -3.33 19.96 12.86
C VAL A 98 -4.48 19.04 12.47
N ILE A 99 -4.24 17.74 12.38
CA ILE A 99 -5.15 16.67 11.96
C ILE A 99 -5.08 15.53 12.99
N PRO A 100 -5.76 15.63 14.16
CA PRO A 100 -5.66 14.63 15.23
C PRO A 100 -6.18 13.23 14.88
N SER A 101 -6.91 13.09 13.76
CA SER A 101 -7.38 11.82 13.21
C SER A 101 -6.43 11.19 12.18
N ALA A 102 -5.24 11.77 11.95
CA ALA A 102 -4.23 11.18 11.08
C ALA A 102 -3.52 10.03 11.79
N GLU A 103 -3.51 8.85 11.17
CA GLU A 103 -2.64 7.76 11.60
C GLU A 103 -1.21 7.99 11.09
N LEU A 104 -0.22 7.82 11.96
CA LEU A 104 1.19 7.93 11.65
C LEU A 104 1.83 6.54 11.68
N GLU A 105 2.26 6.04 10.52
CA GLU A 105 3.02 4.80 10.37
C GLU A 105 4.37 5.11 9.71
N ILE A 106 5.17 5.93 10.38
CA ILE A 106 6.38 6.55 9.81
C ILE A 106 7.46 5.49 9.53
N ARG A 107 7.52 5.02 8.28
CA ARG A 107 8.30 3.84 7.86
C ARG A 107 9.81 4.00 8.08
N TYR A 108 10.31 5.21 7.89
CA TYR A 108 11.74 5.51 8.04
C TYR A 108 12.20 5.65 9.50
N TYR A 109 11.26 5.67 10.47
CA TYR A 109 11.57 5.50 11.90
C TYR A 109 11.82 4.03 12.28
N THR A 110 11.36 3.07 11.47
CA THR A 110 11.54 1.62 11.68
C THR A 110 12.55 1.04 10.68
N ASP A 111 12.83 -0.26 10.78
CA ASP A 111 13.60 -1.05 9.82
C ASP A 111 12.77 -1.53 8.63
N TYR A 112 11.43 -1.44 8.69
CA TYR A 112 10.54 -1.84 7.61
C TYR A 112 10.41 -0.73 6.55
N ASN A 113 11.47 -0.62 5.74
CA ASN A 113 11.56 0.23 4.56
C ASN A 113 12.59 -0.36 3.57
N PHE A 114 12.74 0.23 2.38
CA PHE A 114 13.62 -0.34 1.34
C PHE A 114 15.11 -0.41 1.72
N VAL A 115 15.59 0.34 2.72
CA VAL A 115 16.96 0.25 3.24
C VAL A 115 17.15 -0.96 4.16
N GLY A 116 16.11 -1.35 4.91
CA GLY A 116 16.18 -2.42 5.91
C GLY A 116 16.74 -1.97 7.27
N GLU A 117 16.93 -0.67 7.47
CA GLU A 117 17.41 -0.06 8.71
C GLU A 117 16.63 1.22 9.00
N LYS A 118 16.66 1.66 10.27
CA LYS A 118 16.14 2.96 10.68
C LYS A 118 16.96 4.10 10.06
N ILE A 119 16.29 5.11 9.51
CA ILE A 119 16.92 6.13 8.68
C ILE A 119 17.43 7.33 9.50
N ASP A 120 18.59 7.86 9.11
CA ASP A 120 19.21 9.04 9.71
C ASP A 120 18.21 10.21 9.82
N GLY A 121 18.05 10.78 11.01
CA GLY A 121 17.19 11.93 11.27
C GLY A 121 15.73 11.63 11.66
N TYR A 122 15.26 10.38 11.51
CA TYR A 122 13.98 9.94 12.05
C TYR A 122 14.12 9.54 13.51
N ILE A 123 14.15 10.52 14.43
CA ILE A 123 14.40 10.26 15.87
C ILE A 123 13.11 9.90 16.62
N ALA A 124 11.94 10.24 16.07
CA ALA A 124 10.60 9.90 16.54
C ALA A 124 9.65 9.50 15.37
N PRO A 125 8.59 8.71 15.60
CA PRO A 125 7.59 8.33 14.59
C PRO A 125 6.56 9.46 14.37
N LEU A 126 7.03 10.66 14.04
CA LEU A 126 6.20 11.86 13.90
C LEU A 126 6.20 12.36 12.44
N ALA A 127 5.05 12.80 11.95
CA ALA A 127 4.96 13.52 10.69
C ALA A 127 5.07 15.03 10.92
N ILE A 128 5.92 15.69 10.14
CA ILE A 128 6.13 17.14 10.17
C ILE A 128 5.87 17.68 8.77
N LEU A 129 5.20 18.84 8.67
CA LEU A 129 4.99 19.56 7.40
C LEU A 129 5.18 21.06 7.60
N THR A 130 5.33 21.79 6.50
CA THR A 130 5.07 23.23 6.47
C THR A 130 3.61 23.50 6.85
N SER A 131 3.36 24.65 7.47
CA SER A 131 2.04 25.05 7.96
C SER A 131 1.03 25.12 6.81
N GLU A 132 1.45 25.57 5.64
CA GLU A 132 0.67 25.61 4.40
C GLU A 132 0.28 24.20 3.95
N ALA A 133 1.22 23.25 3.90
CA ALA A 133 0.95 21.87 3.51
C ALA A 133 0.08 21.14 4.54
N ALA A 134 0.29 21.37 5.84
CA ALA A 134 -0.57 20.80 6.89
C ALA A 134 -2.02 21.31 6.80
N ASN A 135 -2.22 22.60 6.51
CA ASN A 135 -3.55 23.18 6.31
C ASN A 135 -4.22 22.68 5.01
N ALA A 136 -3.46 22.50 3.93
CA ALA A 136 -3.94 21.90 2.69
C ALA A 136 -4.33 20.42 2.90
N LEU A 137 -3.47 19.63 3.56
CA LEU A 137 -3.75 18.24 3.90
C LEU A 137 -4.96 18.10 4.83
N LYS A 138 -5.19 19.07 5.73
CA LYS A 138 -6.41 19.13 6.55
C LYS A 138 -7.67 19.29 5.71
N ALA A 139 -7.62 20.02 4.59
CA ALA A 139 -8.76 20.11 3.68
C ALA A 139 -9.05 18.76 3.01
N ALA A 140 -8.01 18.04 2.55
CA ALA A 140 -8.15 16.68 2.04
C ALA A 140 -8.72 15.72 3.10
N ALA A 141 -8.16 15.72 4.32
CA ALA A 141 -8.61 14.87 5.42
C ALA A 141 -10.07 15.15 5.82
N ASN A 142 -10.48 16.43 5.88
CA ASN A 142 -11.88 16.79 6.13
C ASN A 142 -12.82 16.25 5.03
N ARG A 143 -12.41 16.34 3.76
CA ARG A 143 -13.20 15.84 2.63
C ARG A 143 -13.28 14.30 2.62
N LEU A 144 -12.21 13.60 2.96
CA LEU A 144 -12.22 12.14 3.16
C LEU A 144 -13.18 11.72 4.27
N ALA A 145 -13.23 12.47 5.38
CA ALA A 145 -14.11 12.19 6.51
C ALA A 145 -15.60 12.33 6.19
N GLU A 146 -15.98 13.10 5.16
CA GLU A 146 -17.37 13.15 4.66
C GLU A 146 -17.81 11.82 4.02
N ASP A 147 -16.86 11.06 3.47
CA ASP A 147 -17.08 9.75 2.84
C ASP A 147 -16.77 8.58 3.80
N GLY A 148 -16.48 8.87 5.09
CA GLY A 148 -16.15 7.86 6.11
C GLY A 148 -14.67 7.47 6.20
N TYR A 149 -13.80 8.09 5.41
CA TYR A 149 -12.37 7.77 5.37
C TYR A 149 -11.53 8.69 6.25
N HIS A 150 -10.36 8.21 6.67
CA HIS A 150 -9.31 9.04 7.27
C HIS A 150 -7.93 8.71 6.68
N ILE A 151 -6.87 9.45 7.05
CA ILE A 151 -5.55 9.32 6.42
C ILE A 151 -4.56 8.51 7.27
N LYS A 152 -3.75 7.69 6.62
CA LYS A 152 -2.52 7.11 7.18
C LYS A 152 -1.30 7.67 6.44
N ILE A 153 -0.33 8.19 7.18
CA ILE A 153 0.88 8.82 6.67
C ILE A 153 2.08 7.89 6.86
N TYR A 154 2.84 7.66 5.79
CA TYR A 154 4.07 6.85 5.80
C TYR A 154 5.34 7.71 5.87
N ASP A 155 5.33 8.88 5.22
CA ASP A 155 6.38 9.89 5.35
C ASP A 155 5.87 11.30 5.03
N ALA A 156 6.56 12.32 5.55
CA ALA A 156 6.22 13.74 5.39
C ALA A 156 7.50 14.55 5.09
N TYR A 157 7.85 15.54 5.92
CA TYR A 157 9.19 16.12 5.90
C TYR A 157 10.27 15.04 6.11
N ARG A 158 11.25 14.99 5.20
CA ARG A 158 12.38 14.06 5.19
C ARG A 158 13.70 14.82 5.30
N PRO A 159 14.46 14.72 6.40
CA PRO A 159 15.75 15.40 6.55
C PRO A 159 16.72 15.10 5.40
N GLN A 160 17.56 16.05 4.98
CA GLN A 160 18.55 15.79 3.92
C GLN A 160 19.50 14.63 4.29
N LYS A 161 19.85 14.44 5.57
CA LYS A 161 20.63 13.29 6.04
C LYS A 161 19.95 11.94 5.81
N ALA A 162 18.62 11.89 5.80
CA ALA A 162 17.86 10.70 5.41
C ALA A 162 18.02 10.39 3.91
N VAL A 163 17.95 11.44 3.07
CA VAL A 163 18.23 11.33 1.63
C VAL A 163 19.68 10.89 1.39
N ASP A 164 20.63 11.43 2.15
CA ASP A 164 22.03 11.02 2.09
C ASP A 164 22.22 9.58 2.57
N CYS A 165 21.45 9.10 3.54
CA CYS A 165 21.40 7.69 3.94
C CYS A 165 20.95 6.79 2.77
N PHE A 166 19.86 7.14 2.08
CA PHE A 166 19.41 6.43 0.87
C PHE A 166 20.49 6.41 -0.22
N VAL A 167 21.17 7.55 -0.42
CA VAL A 167 22.27 7.67 -1.39
C VAL A 167 23.48 6.81 -1.01
N ARG A 168 23.80 6.69 0.29
CA ARG A 168 24.84 5.77 0.79
C ARG A 168 24.43 4.31 0.60
N TRP A 169 23.22 3.94 1.02
CA TRP A 169 22.69 2.58 0.90
C TRP A 169 22.69 2.11 -0.55
N ALA A 170 22.23 2.91 -1.50
CA ALA A 170 22.18 2.52 -2.90
C ALA A 170 23.56 2.47 -3.61
N GLN A 171 24.65 2.75 -2.88
CA GLN A 171 26.03 2.48 -3.31
C GLN A 171 26.62 1.19 -2.70
N THR A 172 25.88 0.48 -1.84
CA THR A 172 26.29 -0.83 -1.28
C THR A 172 25.70 -1.98 -2.09
N ASP A 173 26.33 -3.15 -1.99
CA ASP A 173 25.84 -4.43 -2.55
C ASP A 173 24.70 -5.05 -1.71
N ASP A 174 24.16 -4.35 -0.70
CA ASP A 174 23.05 -4.85 0.11
C ASP A 174 21.76 -4.96 -0.73
N ALA A 175 21.18 -6.15 -0.74
CA ALA A 175 19.93 -6.47 -1.41
C ALA A 175 18.96 -7.23 -0.49
N SER A 176 19.18 -7.17 0.83
CA SER A 176 18.39 -7.87 1.86
C SER A 176 16.88 -7.61 1.75
N THR A 177 16.51 -6.41 1.30
CA THR A 177 15.15 -5.90 1.11
C THR A 177 14.56 -6.11 -0.29
N LYS A 178 15.34 -6.63 -1.26
CA LYS A 178 14.99 -6.63 -2.70
C LYS A 178 13.65 -7.29 -3.00
N GLU A 179 13.45 -8.51 -2.51
CA GLU A 179 12.24 -9.31 -2.76
C GLU A 179 10.96 -8.64 -2.24
N THR A 180 11.07 -7.71 -1.29
CA THR A 180 9.96 -6.90 -0.78
C THR A 180 9.84 -5.58 -1.54
N PHE A 181 10.86 -4.74 -1.52
CA PHE A 181 10.68 -3.34 -1.92
C PHE A 181 11.02 -3.03 -3.39
N TYR A 182 11.72 -3.92 -4.11
CA TYR A 182 12.11 -3.69 -5.51
C TYR A 182 12.37 -5.01 -6.27
N PRO A 183 11.43 -5.99 -6.25
CA PRO A 183 11.69 -7.35 -6.71
C PRO A 183 12.03 -7.45 -8.21
N ALA A 184 11.35 -6.67 -9.06
CA ALA A 184 11.60 -6.66 -10.50
C ALA A 184 12.74 -5.71 -10.94
N MET A 185 13.34 -4.96 -10.01
CA MET A 185 14.25 -3.86 -10.33
C MET A 185 15.67 -4.12 -9.81
N GLU A 186 16.68 -3.70 -10.57
CA GLU A 186 18.05 -3.68 -10.08
C GLU A 186 18.34 -2.38 -9.32
N LYS A 187 19.10 -2.47 -8.22
CA LYS A 187 19.39 -1.35 -7.30
C LYS A 187 19.99 -0.13 -8.01
N SER A 188 20.77 -0.35 -9.06
CA SER A 188 21.35 0.69 -9.92
C SER A 188 20.31 1.50 -10.71
N ILE A 189 19.17 0.87 -11.04
CA ILE A 189 18.07 1.50 -11.78
C ILE A 189 17.22 2.40 -10.87
N LEU A 190 17.17 2.13 -9.56
CA LEU A 190 16.43 2.97 -8.59
C LEU A 190 16.89 4.44 -8.61
N PHE A 191 18.19 4.69 -8.84
CA PHE A 191 18.72 6.04 -9.10
C PHE A 191 18.40 6.56 -10.50
N GLN A 192 18.48 5.70 -11.51
CA GLN A 192 18.37 6.10 -12.92
C GLN A 192 16.93 6.50 -13.30
N ASP A 193 15.95 5.75 -12.80
CA ASP A 193 14.53 5.99 -13.05
C ASP A 193 13.93 7.03 -12.08
N GLY A 194 14.72 7.50 -11.10
CA GLY A 194 14.43 8.68 -10.29
C GLY A 194 13.79 8.42 -8.93
N TYR A 195 13.52 7.15 -8.56
CA TYR A 195 13.03 6.76 -7.23
C TYR A 195 13.97 7.26 -6.10
N ILE A 196 15.29 7.24 -6.33
CA ILE A 196 16.28 7.80 -5.39
C ILE A 196 16.94 9.04 -6.01
N SER A 197 16.58 10.21 -5.48
CA SER A 197 17.19 11.50 -5.82
C SER A 197 18.15 11.96 -4.73
N LYS A 198 19.27 12.62 -5.10
CA LYS A 198 20.17 13.31 -4.15
C LYS A 198 19.52 14.50 -3.43
N LYS A 199 18.36 14.93 -3.92
CA LYS A 199 17.57 16.06 -3.41
C LYS A 199 16.10 15.67 -3.49
N SER A 200 15.53 15.22 -2.36
CA SER A 200 14.10 14.90 -2.27
C SER A 200 13.27 16.17 -2.09
N ARG A 201 12.06 16.20 -2.66
CA ARG A 201 11.11 17.29 -2.38
C ARG A 201 10.64 17.27 -0.93
N HIS A 202 10.58 16.09 -0.29
CA HIS A 202 10.24 15.94 1.13
C HIS A 202 11.11 16.79 2.05
N SER A 203 12.37 17.00 1.70
CA SER A 203 13.29 17.86 2.47
C SER A 203 12.93 19.35 2.39
N ARG A 204 11.96 19.76 1.56
CA ARG A 204 11.35 21.11 1.54
C ARG A 204 10.19 21.25 2.52
N GLY A 205 9.69 20.13 3.06
CA GLY A 205 8.63 20.09 4.07
C GLY A 205 7.20 20.15 3.55
N SER A 206 6.98 20.11 2.23
CA SER A 206 5.64 20.28 1.62
C SER A 206 5.22 19.08 0.76
N THR A 207 5.82 17.93 1.03
CA THR A 207 5.56 16.65 0.36
C THR A 207 5.08 15.64 1.40
N ILE A 208 4.16 14.76 1.01
CA ILE A 208 3.51 13.78 1.88
C ILE A 208 3.33 12.46 1.11
N ASP A 209 3.67 11.35 1.76
CA ASP A 209 3.41 9.99 1.28
C ASP A 209 2.33 9.36 2.16
N LEU A 210 1.16 9.04 1.59
CA LEU A 210 -0.01 8.61 2.37
C LEU A 210 -0.94 7.63 1.64
N THR A 211 -1.76 6.94 2.44
CA THR A 211 -2.94 6.19 2.00
C THR A 211 -4.18 6.60 2.82
N ILE A 212 -5.33 6.00 2.51
CA ILE A 212 -6.58 6.20 3.23
C ILE A 212 -7.04 4.92 3.96
N LEU A 213 -7.66 5.13 5.12
CA LEU A 213 -8.23 4.10 5.98
C LEU A 213 -9.76 4.20 5.98
N ASP A 214 -10.43 3.05 6.06
CA ASP A 214 -11.89 2.98 6.23
C ASP A 214 -12.35 3.28 7.67
N GLU A 215 -13.65 3.22 7.89
CA GLU A 215 -14.33 3.44 9.18
C GLU A 215 -13.99 2.39 10.27
N ASN A 216 -13.26 1.32 9.91
CA ASN A 216 -12.81 0.24 10.79
C ASN A 216 -11.26 0.15 10.80
N ASP A 217 -10.58 1.24 10.44
CA ASP A 217 -9.11 1.40 10.39
C ASP A 217 -8.40 0.47 9.37
N ASN A 218 -9.11 -0.13 8.41
CA ASN A 218 -8.48 -0.93 7.35
C ASN A 218 -7.92 -0.04 6.24
N GLU A 219 -6.71 -0.35 5.76
CA GLU A 219 -6.16 0.28 4.56
C GLU A 219 -6.99 -0.07 3.32
N ILE A 220 -7.37 0.96 2.56
CA ILE A 220 -7.99 0.78 1.26
C ILE A 220 -6.98 0.19 0.28
N ASP A 221 -7.36 -0.91 -0.37
CA ASP A 221 -6.50 -1.65 -1.29
C ASP A 221 -6.12 -0.81 -2.53
N MET A 222 -4.85 -0.42 -2.59
CA MET A 222 -4.25 0.33 -3.70
C MET A 222 -3.52 -0.58 -4.70
N GLY A 223 -3.58 -1.91 -4.57
CA GLY A 223 -2.90 -2.87 -5.46
C GLY A 223 -1.37 -2.89 -5.32
N GLY A 224 -0.87 -2.49 -4.16
CA GLY A 224 0.55 -2.41 -3.82
C GLY A 224 0.72 -1.63 -2.52
N TYR A 225 1.82 -1.85 -1.80
CA TYR A 225 2.16 -1.11 -0.59
C TYR A 225 3.08 0.08 -0.89
N PHE A 226 3.18 0.97 0.11
CA PHE A 226 4.15 2.07 0.11
C PHE A 226 5.59 1.58 -0.08
N ASP A 227 6.42 2.39 -0.76
CA ASP A 227 7.83 2.09 -1.10
C ASP A 227 8.05 0.80 -1.92
N LEU A 228 7.01 0.26 -2.57
CA LEU A 228 7.19 -0.74 -3.62
C LEU A 228 7.72 -0.05 -4.89
N LEU A 229 9.05 0.00 -5.05
CA LEU A 229 9.77 0.70 -6.12
C LEU A 229 9.73 -0.13 -7.42
N ASP A 230 8.54 -0.24 -8.00
CA ASP A 230 8.23 -1.01 -9.20
C ASP A 230 7.12 -0.30 -10.00
N THR A 231 7.07 -0.57 -11.29
CA THR A 231 6.00 -0.18 -12.23
C THR A 231 4.57 -0.50 -11.79
N ILE A 232 4.34 -1.44 -10.85
CA ILE A 232 3.02 -1.64 -10.23
C ILE A 232 2.58 -0.43 -9.39
N SER A 233 3.50 0.40 -8.93
CA SER A 233 3.19 1.62 -8.16
C SER A 233 2.82 2.82 -9.04
N ASN A 234 3.05 2.75 -10.36
CA ASN A 234 2.67 3.79 -11.30
C ASN A 234 1.14 3.95 -11.41
N TYR A 235 0.66 5.18 -11.63
CA TYR A 235 -0.76 5.45 -11.93
C TYR A 235 -1.26 4.84 -13.26
N ASP A 236 -0.37 4.66 -14.24
CA ASP A 236 -0.68 4.10 -15.57
C ASP A 236 -0.39 2.60 -15.71
N THR A 237 -0.24 1.90 -14.58
CA THR A 237 0.01 0.45 -14.55
C THR A 237 -1.20 -0.36 -14.99
N ASN A 238 -0.94 -1.51 -15.62
CA ASN A 238 -1.95 -2.50 -16.00
C ASN A 238 -1.92 -3.77 -15.10
N GLN A 239 -1.17 -3.73 -14.01
CA GLN A 239 -0.95 -4.86 -13.09
C GLN A 239 -1.94 -4.92 -11.93
N ILE A 240 -2.83 -3.94 -11.81
CA ILE A 240 -3.83 -3.80 -10.75
C ILE A 240 -5.25 -3.96 -11.30
N THR A 241 -6.20 -4.26 -10.41
CA THR A 241 -7.63 -4.32 -10.72
C THR A 241 -8.23 -2.94 -10.96
N GLU A 242 -9.39 -2.89 -11.63
CA GLU A 242 -10.16 -1.65 -11.82
C GLU A 242 -10.53 -0.99 -10.48
N SER A 243 -10.82 -1.78 -9.43
CA SER A 243 -11.11 -1.26 -8.09
C SER A 243 -9.90 -0.54 -7.49
N GLN A 244 -8.72 -1.18 -7.52
CA GLN A 244 -7.47 -0.60 -7.02
C GLN A 244 -7.07 0.66 -7.81
N HIS A 245 -7.26 0.65 -9.13
CA HIS A 245 -7.07 1.85 -9.96
C HIS A 245 -8.03 2.97 -9.54
N ASN A 246 -9.31 2.69 -9.34
CA ASN A 246 -10.30 3.68 -8.91
C ASN A 246 -9.98 4.24 -7.51
N ASN A 247 -9.49 3.41 -6.58
CA ASN A 247 -9.02 3.85 -5.26
C ASN A 247 -7.86 4.85 -5.37
N ARG A 248 -6.85 4.55 -6.21
CA ARG A 248 -5.73 5.47 -6.50
C ARG A 248 -6.22 6.79 -7.11
N GLN A 249 -7.16 6.74 -8.06
CA GLN A 249 -7.72 7.95 -8.68
C GLN A 249 -8.57 8.77 -7.71
N TYR A 250 -9.33 8.11 -6.82
CA TYR A 250 -10.10 8.79 -5.78
C TYR A 250 -9.17 9.59 -4.85
N LEU A 251 -8.18 8.94 -4.23
CA LEU A 251 -7.19 9.60 -3.39
C LEU A 251 -6.49 10.74 -4.16
N ARG A 252 -6.06 10.49 -5.40
CA ARG A 252 -5.43 11.50 -6.26
C ARG A 252 -6.30 12.75 -6.44
N ASN A 253 -7.59 12.58 -6.77
CA ASN A 253 -8.49 13.69 -7.02
C ASN A 253 -8.70 14.55 -5.76
N ILE A 254 -8.84 13.90 -4.60
CA ILE A 254 -9.01 14.59 -3.31
C ILE A 254 -7.76 15.42 -2.96
N MET A 255 -6.57 14.86 -3.21
CA MET A 255 -5.30 15.58 -3.01
C MET A 255 -5.10 16.71 -4.04
N ASP A 256 -5.54 16.51 -5.29
CA ASP A 256 -5.53 17.54 -6.34
C ASP A 256 -6.42 18.73 -5.96
N GLU A 257 -7.66 18.48 -5.54
CA GLU A 257 -8.61 19.48 -5.05
C GLU A 257 -8.05 20.25 -3.84
N ALA A 258 -7.30 19.59 -2.96
CA ALA A 258 -6.61 20.20 -1.84
C ALA A 258 -5.33 20.99 -2.22
N GLY A 259 -4.91 20.96 -3.48
CA GLY A 259 -3.79 21.75 -4.00
C GLY A 259 -2.45 21.01 -4.10
N PHE A 260 -2.44 19.68 -4.06
CA PHE A 260 -1.25 18.86 -4.29
C PHE A 260 -1.16 18.34 -5.73
N ASP A 261 0.05 18.18 -6.24
CA ASP A 261 0.35 17.41 -7.45
C ASP A 261 0.86 16.02 -7.07
N SER A 262 0.37 14.98 -7.75
CA SER A 262 0.98 13.64 -7.68
C SER A 262 2.02 13.42 -8.78
N ILE A 263 2.90 12.44 -8.58
CA ILE A 263 3.84 11.98 -9.62
C ILE A 263 3.34 10.69 -10.27
N ARG A 264 3.77 10.39 -11.49
CA ARG A 264 3.28 9.22 -12.24
C ARG A 264 3.67 7.89 -11.60
N THR A 265 4.84 7.82 -10.96
CA THR A 265 5.52 6.58 -10.55
C THR A 265 5.13 6.05 -9.17
N GLU A 266 4.51 6.89 -8.33
CA GLU A 266 4.26 6.59 -6.92
C GLU A 266 2.84 7.06 -6.58
N TRP A 267 1.91 6.12 -6.38
CA TRP A 267 0.50 6.43 -6.16
C TRP A 267 0.20 7.12 -4.83
N TRP A 268 1.12 7.00 -3.87
CA TRP A 268 1.04 7.54 -2.50
C TRP A 268 1.59 8.97 -2.38
N HIS A 269 2.32 9.46 -3.39
CA HIS A 269 3.19 10.64 -3.28
C HIS A 269 2.53 11.94 -3.76
N PHE A 270 2.48 12.93 -2.88
CA PHE A 270 1.81 14.22 -3.13
C PHE A 270 2.67 15.42 -2.71
N GLN A 271 2.84 16.38 -3.61
CA GLN A 271 3.58 17.63 -3.39
C GLN A 271 2.65 18.84 -3.43
N LEU A 272 2.69 19.72 -2.42
CA LEU A 272 1.94 20.98 -2.46
C LEU A 272 2.41 21.87 -3.63
N ARG A 273 1.48 22.32 -4.48
CA ARG A 273 1.75 23.15 -5.67
C ARG A 273 2.44 24.47 -5.34
N ASN A 274 1.93 25.16 -4.34
CA ASN A 274 2.39 26.47 -3.90
C ASN A 274 3.19 26.33 -2.59
N GLU A 275 4.22 25.48 -2.60
CA GLU A 275 5.08 25.28 -1.43
C GLU A 275 5.84 26.57 -1.05
N PRO A 276 6.01 26.87 0.25
CA PRO A 276 6.71 28.08 0.71
C PRO A 276 8.23 28.02 0.49
N TYR A 277 8.81 26.81 0.32
CA TYR A 277 10.25 26.57 0.32
C TYR A 277 10.78 25.79 -0.90
N PRO A 278 10.45 26.18 -2.15
CA PRO A 278 10.74 25.39 -3.36
C PRO A 278 12.23 25.17 -3.64
N ASP A 279 13.12 25.99 -3.08
CA ASP A 279 14.58 25.90 -3.27
C ASP A 279 15.36 25.53 -2.00
N THR A 280 14.69 25.38 -0.85
CA THR A 280 15.33 25.13 0.46
C THR A 280 15.16 23.66 0.85
N TYR A 281 16.29 23.02 1.20
CA TYR A 281 16.34 21.63 1.64
C TYR A 281 16.81 21.63 3.10
N PHE A 282 15.92 21.26 4.01
CA PHE A 282 16.13 21.28 5.45
C PHE A 282 16.76 19.97 5.96
N ASP A 283 17.41 20.04 7.13
CA ASP A 283 18.16 18.92 7.72
C ASP A 283 18.07 18.86 9.26
N PHE A 284 16.99 19.40 9.83
CA PHE A 284 16.67 19.21 11.25
C PHE A 284 16.08 17.81 11.49
N ASP A 285 16.25 17.27 12.69
CA ASP A 285 15.75 15.94 13.05
C ASP A 285 14.24 15.95 13.35
N ILE A 286 13.60 14.80 13.15
CA ILE A 286 12.20 14.56 13.52
C ILE A 286 12.20 14.04 14.96
N GLU A 287 11.89 14.91 15.93
CA GLU A 287 12.02 14.65 17.38
C GLU A 287 11.01 15.42 18.26
#